data_AF-A0A960S2H0-F1
#
_entry.id   AF-A0A960S2H0-F1
#
_cell.length_a   1.000
_cell.length_b   1.000
_cell.length_c   1.000
_cell.angle_alpha   90.00
_cell.angle_beta   90.00
_cell.angle_gamma   90.00
#
_symmetry.space_group_name_H-M   'P 1'
#
loop_
_entity.id
_entity.type
_entity.pdbx_description
1 polymer ?
#
loop_
_entity_poly.entity_id
_entity_poly.type
_entity_poly.pdbx_seq_one_letter_code
_entity_poly.pdbx_strand_id
1 'polypeptide(L)'
;MNQVATDRQQEIVTYLKNLRDEIIAGFETLEPTKRFERKAWNHHGGGGGEMSVIRGDVFEKAAVNWSGVRGKNLPFKEDNEPFFATGVSLITHMMNPFMPTVHMNVRYIETSHTSWFGGGYDLTPMGFEKTEDTRHFHAVAK
;
A
#
# COMPACT_ATOMS: atom_id res chain seq x y z
N MET A 1 -14.95 22.35 -9.10
CA MET A 1 -13.69 21.72 -8.63
C MET A 1 -12.57 22.32 -9.47
N ASN A 2 -11.50 22.80 -8.83
CA ASN A 2 -10.42 23.53 -9.48
C ASN A 2 -9.52 22.56 -10.27
N GLN A 3 -9.14 22.89 -11.51
CA GLN A 3 -8.26 22.07 -12.37
C GLN A 3 -6.95 21.64 -11.67
N VAL A 4 -6.40 22.53 -10.83
CA VAL A 4 -5.18 22.27 -10.04
C VAL A 4 -5.35 21.13 -9.03
N ALA A 5 -6.54 20.98 -8.42
CA ALA A 5 -6.79 19.91 -7.46
C ALA A 5 -6.88 18.54 -8.14
N THR A 6 -7.43 18.49 -9.35
CA THR A 6 -7.48 17.25 -10.15
C THR A 6 -6.10 16.83 -10.65
N ASP A 7 -5.24 17.79 -11.01
CA ASP A 7 -3.89 17.50 -11.49
C ASP A 7 -3.03 16.91 -10.36
N ARG A 8 -3.07 17.48 -9.15
CA ARG A 8 -2.38 16.94 -7.96
C ARG A 8 -2.85 15.52 -7.60
N GLN A 9 -4.17 15.28 -7.62
CA GLN A 9 -4.72 13.95 -7.35
C GLN A 9 -4.18 12.92 -8.36
N GLN A 10 -4.09 13.30 -9.64
CA GLN A 10 -3.56 12.44 -10.69
C GLN A 10 -2.06 12.16 -10.55
N GLU A 11 -1.27 13.15 -10.16
CA GLU A 11 0.16 12.98 -9.86
C GLU A 11 0.38 11.98 -8.71
N ILE A 12 -0.33 12.15 -7.60
CA ILE A 12 -0.24 11.26 -6.43
C ILE A 12 -0.68 9.84 -6.80
N VAL A 13 -1.77 9.69 -7.56
CA VAL A 13 -2.23 8.37 -8.04
C VAL A 13 -1.18 7.71 -8.92
N THR A 14 -0.56 8.45 -9.83
CA THR A 14 0.49 7.94 -10.72
C THR A 14 1.69 7.47 -9.90
N TYR A 15 2.16 8.31 -8.96
CA TYR A 15 3.26 7.96 -8.07
C TYR A 15 2.99 6.67 -7.28
N LEU A 16 1.81 6.57 -6.65
CA LEU A 16 1.45 5.41 -5.83
C LEU A 16 1.31 4.12 -6.66
N LYS A 17 0.77 4.21 -7.88
CA LYS A 17 0.71 3.04 -8.77
C LYS A 17 2.11 2.59 -9.19
N ASN A 18 3.01 3.52 -9.50
CA ASN A 18 4.40 3.21 -9.83
C ASN A 18 5.12 2.57 -8.64
N LEU A 19 4.95 3.12 -7.43
CA LEU A 19 5.51 2.54 -6.20
C LEU A 19 5.05 1.10 -5.98
N ARG A 20 3.74 0.82 -6.16
CA ARG A 20 3.23 -0.56 -6.10
C ARG A 20 3.92 -1.46 -7.12
N ASP A 21 4.06 -0.99 -8.36
CA ASP A 21 4.64 -1.77 -9.45
C ASP A 21 6.15 -2.02 -9.24
N GLU A 22 6.88 -1.04 -8.69
CA GLU A 22 8.29 -1.19 -8.27
C GLU A 22 8.45 -2.23 -7.16
N ILE A 23 7.59 -2.19 -6.13
CA ILE A 23 7.60 -3.17 -5.04
C ILE A 23 7.29 -4.58 -5.57
N ILE A 24 6.28 -4.71 -6.43
CA ILE A 24 5.93 -5.98 -7.07
C ILE A 24 7.13 -6.51 -7.86
N ALA A 25 7.76 -5.67 -8.69
CA ALA A 25 8.94 -6.09 -9.45
C ALA A 25 10.07 -6.56 -8.53
N GLY A 26 10.31 -5.86 -7.41
CA GLY A 26 11.28 -6.28 -6.38
C GLY A 26 10.93 -7.64 -5.76
N PHE A 27 9.68 -7.86 -5.37
CA PHE A 27 9.24 -9.12 -4.79
C PHE A 27 9.31 -10.28 -5.79
N GLU A 28 9.02 -10.05 -7.06
CA GLU A 28 9.12 -11.09 -8.10
C GLU A 28 10.58 -11.51 -8.36
N THR A 29 11.58 -10.71 -8.00
CA THR A 29 12.99 -11.15 -8.04
C THR A 29 13.29 -12.26 -7.02
N LEU A 30 12.50 -12.32 -5.93
CA LEU A 30 12.61 -13.35 -4.89
C LEU A 30 11.81 -14.62 -5.24
N GLU A 31 10.93 -14.54 -6.25
CA GLU A 31 10.03 -15.61 -6.68
C GLU A 31 10.22 -15.90 -8.18
N PRO A 32 11.32 -16.55 -8.57
CA PRO A 32 11.70 -16.66 -9.98
C PRO A 32 10.63 -17.33 -10.86
N THR A 33 9.86 -18.26 -10.29
CA THR A 33 8.84 -19.06 -11.01
C THR A 33 7.41 -18.56 -10.81
N LYS A 34 7.18 -17.54 -9.98
CA LYS A 34 5.84 -17.01 -9.67
C LYS A 34 5.73 -15.53 -10.01
N ARG A 35 4.52 -15.08 -10.26
CA ARG A 35 4.20 -13.68 -10.56
C ARG A 35 2.96 -13.26 -9.80
N PHE A 36 2.79 -11.97 -9.59
CA PHE A 36 1.62 -11.42 -8.92
C PHE A 36 0.37 -11.58 -9.79
N GLU A 37 -0.67 -12.18 -9.22
CA GLU A 37 -2.01 -12.18 -9.78
C GLU A 37 -2.70 -10.86 -9.44
N ARG A 38 -3.13 -10.12 -10.46
CA ARG A 38 -3.68 -8.77 -10.32
C ARG A 38 -5.17 -8.76 -10.65
N LYS A 39 -5.95 -8.09 -9.80
CA LYS A 39 -7.39 -7.95 -9.97
C LYS A 39 -7.86 -6.53 -9.67
N ALA A 40 -8.27 -5.85 -10.73
CA ALA A 40 -8.94 -4.56 -10.63
C ALA A 40 -10.34 -4.72 -10.02
N TRP A 41 -10.78 -3.71 -9.28
CA TRP A 41 -12.10 -3.65 -8.67
C TRP A 41 -12.60 -2.20 -8.62
N ASN A 42 -13.93 -2.04 -8.56
CA ASN A 42 -14.59 -0.73 -8.50
C ASN A 42 -15.25 -0.53 -7.14
N HIS A 43 -15.22 0.71 -6.63
CA HIS A 43 -15.90 1.08 -5.39
C HIS A 43 -17.29 1.62 -5.69
N HIS A 44 -18.31 1.22 -4.92
CA HIS A 44 -19.70 1.65 -5.11
C HIS A 44 -19.89 3.18 -5.01
N GLY A 45 -19.08 3.85 -4.17
CA GLY A 45 -19.08 5.30 -4.01
C GLY A 45 -18.26 6.08 -5.05
N GLY A 46 -17.60 5.39 -5.97
CA GLY A 46 -16.72 5.97 -6.99
C GLY A 46 -15.24 5.68 -6.73
N GLY A 47 -14.48 5.54 -7.82
CA GLY A 47 -13.10 5.06 -7.80
C GLY A 47 -13.02 3.53 -7.73
N GLY A 48 -11.97 3.01 -7.12
CA GLY A 48 -11.71 1.57 -7.06
C GLY A 48 -10.29 1.26 -6.60
N GLY A 49 -9.74 0.17 -7.12
CA GLY A 49 -8.37 -0.22 -6.83
C GLY A 49 -7.94 -1.44 -7.62
N GLU A 50 -6.78 -1.94 -7.26
CA GLU A 50 -6.21 -3.16 -7.79
C GLU A 50 -5.56 -3.94 -6.67
N MET A 51 -6.02 -5.17 -6.49
CA MET A 51 -5.37 -6.12 -5.60
C MET A 51 -4.29 -6.85 -6.38
N SER A 52 -3.14 -7.09 -5.75
CA SER A 52 -2.09 -7.94 -6.31
C SER A 52 -1.65 -8.94 -5.26
N VAL A 53 -1.71 -10.23 -5.56
CA VAL A 53 -1.34 -11.30 -4.61
C VAL A 53 -0.38 -12.29 -5.27
N ILE A 54 0.59 -12.78 -4.51
CA ILE A 54 1.46 -13.88 -4.90
C ILE A 54 1.49 -14.94 -3.80
N ARG A 55 1.68 -16.19 -4.19
CA ARG A 55 2.04 -17.33 -3.34
C ARG A 55 3.15 -18.10 -4.03
N GLY A 56 4.21 -18.42 -3.31
CA GLY A 56 5.41 -19.03 -3.87
C GLY A 56 6.28 -19.71 -2.83
N ASP A 57 7.58 -19.78 -3.11
CA ASP A 57 8.55 -20.54 -2.33
C ASP A 57 9.19 -19.69 -1.21
N VAL A 58 9.25 -18.36 -1.38
CA VAL A 58 9.73 -17.40 -0.39
C VAL A 58 8.56 -16.80 0.37
N PHE A 59 7.51 -16.40 -0.33
CA PHE A 59 6.28 -15.87 0.24
C PHE A 59 5.23 -16.97 0.34
N GLU A 60 4.84 -17.34 1.56
CA GLU A 60 3.63 -18.13 1.76
C GLU A 60 2.43 -17.38 1.16
N LYS A 61 2.43 -16.06 1.38
CA LYS A 61 1.55 -15.10 0.72
C LYS A 61 2.14 -13.70 0.81
N ALA A 62 2.18 -12.96 -0.28
CA ALA A 62 2.37 -11.51 -0.24
C ALA A 62 1.27 -10.80 -1.01
N ALA A 63 0.91 -9.61 -0.55
CA ALA A 63 -0.06 -8.76 -1.21
C ALA A 63 0.46 -7.32 -1.30
N VAL A 64 0.31 -6.69 -2.46
CA VAL A 64 0.66 -5.29 -2.70
C VAL A 64 -0.51 -4.63 -3.45
N ASN A 65 -1.27 -3.83 -2.73
CA ASN A 65 -2.55 -3.31 -3.20
C ASN A 65 -2.47 -1.80 -3.41
N TRP A 66 -3.15 -1.31 -4.44
CA TRP A 66 -3.42 0.11 -4.63
C TRP A 66 -4.93 0.35 -4.60
N SER A 67 -5.35 1.47 -4.03
CA SER A 67 -6.74 1.92 -4.10
C SER A 67 -6.81 3.43 -4.24
N GLY A 68 -7.82 3.93 -4.94
CA GLY A 68 -8.16 5.34 -5.07
C GLY A 68 -9.69 5.49 -5.10
N VAL A 69 -10.27 6.05 -4.04
CA VAL A 69 -11.72 6.13 -3.83
C VAL A 69 -12.17 7.56 -3.60
N ARG A 70 -13.45 7.81 -3.89
CA ARG A 70 -14.15 9.05 -3.57
C ARG A 70 -15.45 8.74 -2.86
N GLY A 71 -15.97 9.72 -2.13
CA GLY A 71 -17.29 9.60 -1.49
C GLY A 71 -17.75 10.93 -0.90
N LYS A 72 -18.95 10.92 -0.33
CA LYS A 72 -19.61 12.10 0.25
C LYS A 72 -19.27 12.36 1.72
N ASN A 73 -18.69 11.38 2.40
CA ASN A 73 -18.41 11.39 3.83
C ASN A 73 -17.17 10.54 4.11
N LEU A 74 -16.28 11.00 4.99
CA LEU A 74 -15.28 10.09 5.55
C LEU A 74 -15.98 8.99 6.38
N PRO A 75 -15.41 7.78 6.51
CA PRO A 75 -16.08 6.66 7.20
C PRO A 75 -16.45 6.93 8.66
N PHE A 76 -15.79 7.90 9.29
CA PHE A 76 -15.91 8.23 10.71
C PHE A 76 -16.68 9.54 10.96
N LYS A 77 -17.18 10.20 9.90
CA LYS A 77 -17.79 11.54 9.98
C LYS A 77 -18.87 11.71 8.92
N GLU A 78 -20.10 11.97 9.35
CA GLU A 78 -21.25 12.25 8.47
C GLU A 78 -21.57 13.75 8.45
N ASP A 79 -20.84 14.51 7.64
CA ASP A 79 -21.00 15.96 7.49
C ASP A 79 -21.31 16.39 6.04
N ASN A 80 -21.49 15.41 5.15
CA ASN A 80 -21.62 15.57 3.71
C ASN A 80 -20.41 16.27 3.06
N GLU A 81 -19.22 16.17 3.66
CA GLU A 81 -17.99 16.67 3.07
C GLU A 81 -17.40 15.66 2.07
N PRO A 82 -17.32 15.99 0.76
CA PRO A 82 -16.70 15.12 -0.21
C PRO A 82 -15.23 14.87 0.10
N PHE A 83 -14.80 13.63 -0.09
CA PHE A 83 -13.42 13.23 0.11
C PHE A 83 -12.86 12.47 -1.09
N PHE A 84 -11.54 12.48 -1.19
CA PHE A 84 -10.72 11.63 -2.03
C PHE A 84 -9.66 10.95 -1.16
N ALA A 85 -9.46 9.66 -1.34
CA ALA A 85 -8.40 8.92 -0.65
C ALA A 85 -7.71 7.98 -1.63
N THR A 86 -6.39 7.93 -1.61
CA THR A 86 -5.58 7.01 -2.42
C THR A 86 -4.42 6.48 -1.61
N GLY A 87 -3.98 5.26 -1.88
CA GLY A 87 -2.88 4.66 -1.13
C GLY A 87 -2.38 3.34 -1.69
N VAL A 88 -1.18 2.98 -1.23
CA VAL A 88 -0.59 1.64 -1.36
C VAL A 88 -0.52 1.01 0.01
N SER A 89 -0.85 -0.27 0.09
CA SER A 89 -0.63 -1.09 1.28
C SER A 89 -0.08 -2.44 0.88
N LEU A 90 0.84 -2.97 1.67
CA LEU A 90 1.35 -4.32 1.51
C LEU A 90 1.44 -5.06 2.83
N ILE A 91 1.40 -6.38 2.71
CA ILE A 91 1.77 -7.32 3.77
C ILE A 91 2.44 -8.55 3.17
N THR A 92 3.47 -9.05 3.84
CA THR A 92 4.14 -10.31 3.48
C THR A 92 4.02 -11.34 4.59
N HIS A 93 3.78 -12.59 4.23
CA HIS A 93 3.96 -13.75 5.09
C HIS A 93 4.97 -14.67 4.42
N MET A 94 6.05 -14.95 5.15
CA MET A 94 7.20 -15.66 4.62
C MET A 94 7.04 -17.16 4.86
N MET A 95 7.49 -17.98 3.91
CA MET A 95 7.55 -19.44 4.07
C MET A 95 8.51 -19.85 5.20
N ASN A 96 9.61 -19.11 5.35
CA ASN A 96 10.61 -19.36 6.38
C ASN A 96 10.30 -18.54 7.65
N PRO A 97 10.06 -19.17 8.81
CA PRO A 97 9.74 -18.46 10.05
C PRO A 97 10.89 -17.58 10.60
N PHE A 98 12.13 -17.81 10.14
CA PHE A 98 13.25 -16.91 10.45
C PHE A 98 13.21 -15.59 9.67
N MET A 99 12.36 -15.47 8.65
CA MET A 99 12.15 -14.23 7.91
C MET A 99 10.92 -13.50 8.47
N PRO A 100 11.05 -12.22 8.86
CA PRO A 100 9.95 -11.47 9.45
C PRO A 100 8.83 -11.15 8.43
N THR A 101 7.60 -11.02 8.94
CA THR A 101 6.49 -10.39 8.20
C THR A 101 6.78 -8.90 8.06
N VAL A 102 6.52 -8.33 6.88
CA VAL A 102 6.62 -6.88 6.64
C VAL A 102 5.23 -6.35 6.33
N HIS A 103 4.89 -5.21 6.93
CA HIS A 103 3.74 -4.41 6.53
C HIS A 103 4.20 -2.99 6.18
N MET A 104 3.55 -2.39 5.19
CA MET A 104 3.75 -0.99 4.85
C MET A 104 2.45 -0.38 4.32
N ASN A 105 2.25 0.91 4.62
CA ASN A 105 1.21 1.73 4.00
C ASN A 105 1.72 3.14 3.72
N VAL A 106 1.35 3.68 2.56
CA VAL A 106 1.42 5.12 2.26
C VAL A 106 0.08 5.53 1.67
N ARG A 107 -0.52 6.57 2.21
CA ARG A 107 -1.84 7.05 1.79
C ARG A 107 -1.92 8.57 1.81
N TYR A 108 -2.76 9.09 0.95
CA TYR A 108 -3.15 10.48 0.85
C TYR A 108 -4.65 10.59 1.01
N ILE A 109 -5.10 11.55 1.81
CA ILE A 109 -6.52 11.86 2.01
C ILE A 109 -6.72 13.36 1.80
N GLU A 110 -7.74 13.71 1.05
CA GLU A 110 -8.15 15.06 0.74
C GLU A 110 -9.65 15.22 0.98
N THR A 111 -10.01 16.32 1.62
CA THR A 111 -11.38 16.78 1.85
C THR A 111 -11.56 18.16 1.20
N SER A 112 -12.70 18.81 1.40
CA SER A 112 -12.92 20.13 0.80
C SER A 112 -12.01 21.21 1.42
N HIS A 113 -11.60 21.02 2.68
CA HIS A 113 -10.86 22.03 3.43
C HIS A 113 -9.43 21.64 3.81
N THR A 114 -9.12 20.35 3.90
CA THR A 114 -7.81 19.87 4.34
C THR A 114 -7.34 18.65 3.56
N SER A 115 -6.04 18.43 3.55
CA SER A 115 -5.43 17.23 3.02
C SER A 115 -4.22 16.83 3.84
N TRP A 116 -3.97 15.53 3.96
CA TRP A 116 -2.83 15.01 4.69
C TRP A 116 -2.34 13.69 4.09
N PHE A 117 -1.07 13.41 4.34
CA PHE A 117 -0.48 12.10 4.13
C PHE A 117 -0.49 11.30 5.43
N GLY A 118 -0.52 9.99 5.30
CA GLY A 118 -0.30 9.07 6.40
C GLY A 118 0.44 7.84 5.88
N GLY A 119 1.16 7.16 6.76
CA GLY A 119 1.88 5.97 6.37
C GLY A 119 2.84 5.49 7.43
N GLY A 120 3.62 4.51 7.04
CA GLY A 120 4.61 3.85 7.89
C GLY A 120 4.86 2.43 7.38
N TYR A 121 5.85 1.81 7.96
CA TYR A 121 6.17 0.41 7.71
C TYR A 121 6.72 -0.20 8.99
N ASP A 122 6.52 -1.50 9.14
CA ASP A 122 6.87 -2.24 10.33
C ASP A 122 7.37 -3.64 9.95
N LEU A 123 8.18 -4.18 10.88
CA LEU A 123 8.79 -5.50 10.77
C LEU A 123 8.31 -6.33 11.95
N THR A 124 7.74 -7.50 11.68
CA THR A 124 7.20 -8.42 12.69
C THR A 124 7.99 -9.73 12.66
N PRO A 125 9.00 -9.91 13.54
CA PRO A 125 9.70 -11.18 13.70
C PRO A 125 8.75 -12.24 14.29
N MET A 126 8.76 -13.45 13.72
CA MET A 126 7.91 -14.55 14.15
C MET A 126 8.47 -15.30 15.37
N GLY A 127 8.94 -14.56 16.38
CA GLY A 127 9.64 -15.11 17.56
C GLY A 127 11.14 -15.37 17.36
N PHE A 128 11.67 -15.09 16.17
CA PHE A 128 13.08 -15.29 15.80
C PHE A 128 13.78 -13.97 15.51
N GLU A 129 13.84 -13.06 16.48
CA GLU A 129 14.46 -11.75 16.28
C GLU A 129 15.97 -11.86 15.98
N LYS A 130 16.43 -11.05 15.02
CA LYS A 130 17.84 -10.83 14.72
C LYS A 130 18.18 -9.38 15.00
N THR A 131 19.12 -9.16 15.92
CA THR A 131 19.53 -7.80 16.30
C THR A 131 20.08 -7.00 15.12
N GLU A 132 20.73 -7.66 14.17
CA GLU A 132 21.20 -7.03 12.93
C GLU A 132 20.04 -6.50 12.09
N ASP A 133 19.01 -7.31 11.85
CA ASP A 133 17.82 -6.91 11.08
C ASP A 133 17.10 -5.74 11.77
N THR A 134 16.90 -5.82 13.10
CA THR A 134 16.31 -4.72 13.87
C THR A 134 17.12 -3.43 13.71
N ARG A 135 18.45 -3.49 13.84
CA ARG A 135 19.32 -2.31 13.67
C ARG A 135 19.27 -1.77 12.25
N HIS A 136 19.33 -2.63 11.25
CA HIS A 136 19.27 -2.23 9.84
C HIS A 136 17.94 -1.56 9.52
N PHE A 137 16.83 -2.19 9.88
CA PHE A 137 15.48 -1.69 9.62
C PHE A 137 15.26 -0.30 10.22
N HIS A 138 15.65 -0.10 11.47
CA HIS A 138 15.57 1.21 12.13
C HIS A 138 16.58 2.22 11.60
N ALA A 139 17.74 1.80 11.09
CA ALA A 139 18.71 2.72 10.49
C ALA A 139 18.22 3.26 9.14
N VAL A 140 17.53 2.44 8.34
CA VAL A 140 16.90 2.87 7.07
C VAL A 140 15.73 3.84 7.32
N ALA A 141 15.06 3.76 8.46
CA ALA A 141 13.91 4.59 8.82
C ALA A 141 14.23 6.00 9.32
N LYS A 142 15.49 6.27 9.68
CA LYS A 142 15.93 7.54 10.27
C LYS A 142 16.25 8.58 9.21
#